data_AF-A0A660U544-F1
#
_entry.id   AF-A0A660U544-F1
#
_cell.length_a   1.000
_cell.length_b   1.000
_cell.length_c   1.000
_cell.angle_alpha   90.00
_cell.angle_beta   90.00
_cell.angle_gamma   90.00
#
_symmetry.space_group_name_H-M   'P 1'
#
loop_
_entity.id
_entity.type
_entity.pdbx_description
1 polymer ?
#
loop_
_entity_poly.entity_id
_entity_poly.type
_entity_poly.pdbx_seq_one_letter_code
_entity_poly.pdbx_strand_id
1 'polypeptide(L)'
;MRSIGPFLALTFGINWLMAALFKLLGGRWGTPPALILGVGYMSVPAISAVIVQRAILREGIVKPLGISFKPRRWFLISWLIPPLLALGAVGIGTLMPGVELSTDASGYIERLKAFLPPDQLERAKRNVERLPVNPLLLGLLQGMIAGPTVNAAAAFGEELG
;
A
#
# COMPACT_ATOMS: atom_id res chain seq x y z
N MET A 1 8.07 20.56 -16.46
CA MET A 1 8.40 21.35 -15.25
C MET A 1 7.52 22.60 -15.04
N ARG A 2 6.52 22.91 -15.89
CA ARG A 2 5.85 24.24 -15.89
C ARG A 2 4.79 24.48 -14.80
N SER A 3 4.43 23.51 -13.96
CA SER A 3 3.30 23.66 -13.02
C SER A 3 3.44 22.89 -11.70
N ILE A 4 4.64 22.88 -11.11
CA ILE A 4 4.89 22.21 -9.82
C ILE A 4 4.15 22.91 -8.68
N GLY A 5 4.16 24.24 -8.63
CA GLY A 5 3.50 25.01 -7.56
C GLY A 5 2.00 24.71 -7.41
N PRO A 6 1.19 24.84 -8.47
CA PRO A 6 -0.24 24.53 -8.41
C PRO A 6 -0.53 23.07 -8.05
N PHE A 7 0.29 22.14 -8.53
CA PHE A 7 0.19 20.73 -8.19
C PHE A 7 0.40 20.50 -6.69
N LEU A 8 1.51 21.00 -6.13
CA LEU A 8 1.81 20.85 -4.71
C LEU A 8 0.74 21.51 -3.84
N ALA A 9 0.30 22.72 -4.21
CA ALA A 9 -0.74 23.44 -3.47
C ALA A 9 -2.06 22.65 -3.41
N LEU A 10 -2.48 22.06 -4.54
CA LEU A 10 -3.68 21.21 -4.58
C LEU A 10 -3.49 19.92 -3.79
N THR A 11 -2.39 19.19 -4.01
CA THR A 11 -2.14 17.91 -3.34
C THR A 11 -2.07 18.07 -1.84
N PHE A 12 -1.23 19.00 -1.35
CA PHE A 12 -1.15 19.27 0.09
C PHE A 12 -2.44 19.86 0.64
N GLY A 13 -3.05 20.81 -0.07
CA GLY A 13 -4.27 21.46 0.38
C GLY A 13 -5.42 20.48 0.58
N ILE A 14 -5.68 19.61 -0.40
CA ILE A 14 -6.73 18.60 -0.33
C ILE A 14 -6.42 17.57 0.76
N ASN A 15 -5.20 17.04 0.80
CA ASN A 15 -4.81 16.02 1.78
C ASN A 15 -4.89 16.52 3.22
N TRP A 16 -4.34 17.71 3.51
CA TRP A 16 -4.42 18.30 4.84
C TRP A 16 -5.86 18.66 5.23
N LEU A 17 -6.68 19.11 4.28
CA LEU A 17 -8.10 19.36 4.52
C LEU A 17 -8.83 18.05 4.85
N MET A 18 -8.60 16.98 4.10
CA MET A 18 -9.17 15.65 4.36
C MET A 18 -8.79 15.14 5.76
N ALA A 19 -7.51 15.24 6.11
CA ALA A 19 -7.01 14.82 7.43
C ALA A 19 -7.60 15.67 8.57
N ALA A 20 -7.68 16.99 8.38
CA ALA A 20 -8.26 17.91 9.35
C ALA A 20 -9.76 17.64 9.56
N LEU A 21 -10.53 17.50 8.48
CA LEU A 21 -11.95 17.18 8.54
C LEU A 21 -12.19 15.84 9.21
N PHE A 22 -11.41 14.81 8.87
CA PHE A 22 -11.54 13.51 9.50
C PHE A 22 -11.33 13.59 11.02
N LYS A 23 -10.29 14.30 11.46
CA LYS A 23 -10.01 14.49 12.90
C LYS A 23 -11.10 15.32 13.59
N LEU A 24 -11.55 16.41 12.98
CA LEU A 24 -12.57 17.31 13.54
C LEU A 24 -13.94 16.64 13.66
N LEU A 25 -14.27 15.72 12.75
CA LEU A 25 -15.48 14.90 12.80
C LEU A 25 -15.36 13.69 13.75
N GLY A 26 -14.29 13.61 14.55
CA GLY A 26 -14.08 12.54 15.53
C GLY A 26 -13.55 11.23 14.94
N GLY A 27 -13.01 11.26 13.73
CA GLY A 27 -12.39 10.11 13.07
C GLY A 27 -11.23 9.53 13.87
N ARG A 28 -11.16 8.19 13.91
CA ARG A 28 -10.14 7.44 14.67
C ARG A 28 -9.37 6.53 13.73
N TRP A 29 -8.05 6.52 13.82
CA TRP A 29 -7.21 5.57 13.09
C TRP A 29 -7.48 4.14 13.56
N GLY A 30 -7.31 3.17 12.65
CA GLY A 30 -7.64 1.77 12.92
C GLY A 30 -9.13 1.43 12.82
N THR A 31 -9.97 2.35 12.31
CA THR A 31 -11.40 2.12 12.06
C THR A 31 -11.68 1.99 10.56
N PRO A 32 -12.77 1.32 10.13
CA PRO A 32 -13.12 1.23 8.72
C PRO A 32 -13.23 2.57 7.99
N PRO A 33 -13.78 3.66 8.58
CA PRO A 33 -13.74 4.98 7.97
C PRO A 33 -12.33 5.51 7.66
N ALA A 34 -11.33 5.18 8.50
CA ALA A 34 -9.95 5.57 8.26
C ALA A 34 -9.36 4.86 7.03
N LEU A 35 -9.79 3.63 6.73
CA LEU A 35 -9.38 2.92 5.52
C LEU A 35 -9.94 3.59 4.26
N ILE A 36 -11.22 3.98 4.29
CA ILE A 36 -11.86 4.70 3.17
C ILE A 36 -11.15 6.05 2.94
N LEU A 37 -10.88 6.79 4.02
CA LEU A 37 -10.11 8.03 3.93
C LEU A 37 -8.73 7.78 3.34
N GLY A 38 -8.02 6.75 3.79
CA GLY A 38 -6.70 6.38 3.29
C GLY A 38 -6.68 6.15 1.78
N VAL A 39 -7.60 5.33 1.26
CA VAL A 39 -7.72 5.08 -0.19
C VAL A 39 -8.02 6.38 -0.96
N GLY A 40 -8.91 7.22 -0.42
CA GLY A 40 -9.19 8.53 -1.00
C GLY A 40 -7.97 9.45 -1.01
N TYR A 41 -7.22 9.47 0.09
CA TYR A 41 -6.01 10.26 0.29
C TYR A 41 -4.90 9.87 -0.71
N MET A 42 -4.73 8.57 -0.96
CA MET A 42 -3.79 8.04 -1.97
C MET A 42 -4.16 8.48 -3.41
N SER A 43 -5.43 8.79 -3.67
CA SER A 43 -5.88 9.22 -5.00
C SER A 43 -5.67 10.71 -5.27
N VAL A 44 -5.35 11.51 -4.24
CA VAL A 44 -5.25 12.97 -4.34
C VAL A 44 -4.13 13.44 -5.27
N PRO A 45 -2.91 12.88 -5.27
CA PRO A 45 -1.86 13.29 -6.21
C PRO A 45 -2.32 13.17 -7.67
N ALA A 46 -2.87 12.03 -8.08
CA ALA A 46 -3.44 11.84 -9.42
C ALA A 46 -4.53 12.88 -9.75
N ILE A 47 -5.47 13.13 -8.81
CA ILE A 47 -6.53 14.13 -9.01
C ILE A 47 -5.93 15.51 -9.23
N SER A 48 -4.98 15.92 -8.38
CA SER A 48 -4.27 17.20 -8.52
C SER A 48 -3.53 17.30 -9.85
N ALA A 49 -2.82 16.25 -10.27
CA ALA A 49 -2.12 16.23 -11.55
C ALA A 49 -3.09 16.37 -12.73
N VAL A 50 -4.23 15.66 -12.70
CA VAL A 50 -5.28 15.79 -13.71
C VAL A 50 -5.87 17.20 -13.74
N ILE A 51 -6.15 17.81 -12.58
CA ILE A 51 -6.68 19.17 -12.49
C ILE A 51 -5.67 20.17 -13.08
N VAL A 52 -4.40 20.08 -12.69
CA VAL A 52 -3.36 20.98 -13.22
C VAL A 52 -3.22 20.80 -14.73
N GLN A 53 -3.16 19.56 -15.21
CA GLN A 53 -2.97 19.27 -16.62
C GLN A 53 -4.16 19.73 -17.47
N ARG A 54 -5.39 19.45 -17.02
CA ARG A 54 -6.61 19.69 -17.80
C ARG A 54 -7.17 21.10 -17.63
N ALA A 55 -7.19 21.63 -16.41
CA ALA A 55 -7.84 22.90 -16.11
C ALA A 55 -6.87 24.09 -16.17
N ILE A 56 -5.64 23.91 -15.68
CA ILE A 56 -4.65 25.00 -15.63
C ILE A 56 -3.84 25.06 -16.92
N LEU A 57 -3.22 23.94 -17.31
CA LEU A 57 -2.40 23.87 -18.52
C LEU A 57 -3.21 23.70 -19.80
N ARG A 58 -4.47 23.25 -19.70
CA ARG A 58 -5.37 22.98 -20.82
C ARG A 58 -4.79 22.01 -21.86
N GLU A 59 -3.98 21.07 -21.40
CA GLU A 59 -3.32 20.06 -22.21
C GLU A 59 -4.05 18.70 -22.12
N GLY A 60 -3.60 17.74 -22.95
CA GLY A 60 -4.03 16.35 -22.83
C GLY A 60 -3.51 15.70 -21.54
N ILE A 61 -4.17 14.65 -21.05
CA ILE A 61 -3.82 13.99 -19.78
C ILE A 61 -2.90 12.78 -20.03
N VAL A 62 -3.22 11.96 -21.03
CA VAL A 62 -2.60 10.64 -21.22
C VAL A 62 -1.11 10.72 -21.54
N LYS A 63 -0.71 11.52 -22.55
CA LYS A 63 0.70 11.62 -22.95
C LYS A 63 1.56 12.39 -21.92
N PRO A 64 1.13 13.55 -21.40
CA PRO A 64 1.96 14.32 -20.47
C PRO A 64 2.16 13.66 -19.12
N LEU A 65 1.17 12.89 -18.63
CA LEU A 65 1.30 12.11 -17.39
C LEU A 65 1.88 10.70 -17.62
N GLY A 66 2.31 10.37 -18.84
CA GLY A 66 2.98 9.10 -19.11
C GLY A 66 2.11 7.84 -18.95
N ILE A 67 0.78 7.96 -19.00
CA ILE A 67 -0.14 6.85 -18.77
C ILE A 67 0.03 5.79 -19.86
N SER A 68 0.47 4.59 -19.47
CA SER A 68 0.70 3.47 -20.39
C SER A 68 0.51 2.12 -19.67
N PHE A 69 -0.49 1.35 -20.10
CA PHE A 69 -0.79 0.01 -19.57
C PHE A 69 -0.04 -1.13 -20.30
N LYS A 70 1.12 -0.82 -20.88
CA LYS A 70 1.93 -1.81 -21.59
C LYS A 70 2.99 -2.39 -20.63
N PRO A 71 2.83 -3.64 -20.16
CA PRO A 71 3.86 -4.26 -19.33
C PRO A 71 5.15 -4.37 -20.14
N ARG A 72 6.23 -3.83 -19.58
CA ARG A 72 7.60 -3.95 -20.12
C ARG A 72 8.42 -4.84 -19.19
N ARG A 73 9.64 -5.19 -19.60
CA ARG A 73 10.59 -5.97 -18.76
C ARG A 73 10.76 -5.37 -17.35
N TRP A 74 10.67 -4.04 -17.25
CA TRP A 74 10.69 -3.31 -15.97
C TRP A 74 9.53 -3.65 -15.02
N PHE A 75 8.35 -4.03 -15.54
CA PHE A 75 7.24 -4.46 -14.69
C PHE A 75 7.63 -5.69 -13.86
N LEU A 76 8.24 -6.70 -14.49
CA LEU A 76 8.70 -7.90 -13.80
C LEU A 76 9.80 -7.58 -12.79
N ILE A 77 10.73 -6.69 -13.15
CA ILE A 77 11.81 -6.25 -12.25
C ILE A 77 11.21 -5.54 -11.02
N SER A 78 10.35 -4.55 -11.21
CA SER A 78 9.69 -3.81 -10.12
C SER A 78 8.77 -4.70 -9.29
N TRP A 79 8.19 -5.75 -9.87
CA TRP A 79 7.35 -6.71 -9.15
C TRP A 79 8.17 -7.67 -8.27
N LEU A 80 9.36 -8.08 -8.73
CA LEU A 80 10.23 -9.01 -8.01
C LEU A 80 11.22 -8.34 -7.04
N ILE A 81 11.55 -7.07 -7.23
CA ILE A 81 12.45 -6.35 -6.32
C ILE A 81 11.93 -6.35 -4.87
N PRO A 82 10.67 -5.98 -4.56
CA PRO A 82 10.17 -5.97 -3.18
C PRO A 82 10.29 -7.32 -2.46
N PRO A 83 9.85 -8.47 -3.01
CA PRO A 83 10.03 -9.75 -2.35
C PRO A 83 11.52 -10.14 -2.22
N LEU A 84 12.36 -9.82 -3.21
CA LEU A 84 13.81 -10.06 -3.10
C LEU A 84 14.44 -9.22 -1.99
N LEU A 85 14.07 -7.95 -1.85
CA LEU A 85 14.53 -7.09 -0.76
C LEU A 85 14.03 -7.57 0.59
N ALA A 86 12.77 -8.03 0.69
CA ALA A 86 12.22 -8.58 1.91
C ALA A 86 12.97 -9.85 2.35
N LEU A 87 13.25 -10.77 1.42
CA LEU A 87 14.06 -11.96 1.69
C LEU A 87 15.50 -11.60 2.06
N GLY A 88 16.09 -10.61 1.37
CA GLY A 88 17.40 -10.07 1.71
C GLY A 88 17.44 -9.47 3.11
N ALA A 89 16.40 -8.72 3.51
CA ALA A 89 16.28 -8.16 4.85
C ALA A 89 16.15 -9.25 5.92
N VAL A 90 15.37 -10.31 5.66
CA VAL A 90 15.31 -11.48 6.55
C VAL A 90 16.69 -12.14 6.67
N GLY A 91 17.37 -12.37 5.55
CA GLY A 91 18.71 -12.97 5.53
C GLY A 91 19.73 -12.15 6.33
N ILE A 92 19.79 -10.84 6.09
CA ILE A 92 20.67 -9.93 6.86
C ILE A 92 20.28 -9.94 8.34
N GLY A 93 18.99 -9.95 8.66
CA GLY A 93 18.49 -10.00 10.03
C GLY A 93 19.02 -11.21 10.79
N THR A 94 19.05 -12.39 10.18
CA THR A 94 19.57 -13.62 10.81
C THR A 94 21.08 -13.61 11.07
N LEU A 95 21.82 -12.69 10.46
CA LEU A 95 23.25 -12.48 10.75
C LEU A 95 23.47 -11.62 12.00
N MET A 96 22.43 -10.96 12.51
CA MET A 96 22.52 -10.14 13.71
C MET A 96 22.46 -11.00 14.98
N PRO A 97 23.28 -10.69 16.00
CA PRO A 97 23.28 -11.45 17.24
C PRO A 97 21.92 -11.34 17.95
N GLY A 98 21.37 -12.49 18.36
CA GLY A 98 20.08 -12.57 19.06
C GLY A 98 18.84 -12.54 18.14
N VAL A 99 19.01 -12.62 16.82
CA VAL A 99 17.89 -12.73 15.87
C VAL A 99 17.75 -14.16 15.37
N GLU A 100 16.64 -14.81 15.71
CA GLU A 100 16.30 -16.13 15.20
C GLU A 100 15.09 -16.05 14.27
N LEU A 101 15.15 -16.78 13.16
CA LEU A 101 14.01 -16.92 12.26
C LEU A 101 13.03 -17.93 12.87
N SER A 102 11.88 -17.44 13.35
CA SER A 102 10.82 -18.34 13.77
C SER A 102 10.15 -18.97 12.54
N THR A 103 10.17 -20.29 12.49
CA THR A 103 9.48 -21.08 11.45
C THR A 103 8.05 -21.42 11.85
N ASP A 104 7.67 -21.13 13.10
CA ASP A 104 6.32 -21.26 13.58
C ASP A 104 5.47 -20.04 13.19
N ALA A 105 4.14 -20.20 13.24
CA ALA A 105 3.23 -19.13 12.87
C ALA A 105 3.03 -18.09 13.99
N SER A 106 3.81 -18.13 15.07
CA SER A 106 3.60 -17.31 16.27
C SER A 106 3.58 -15.81 15.95
N GLY A 107 4.58 -15.33 15.21
CA GLY A 107 4.66 -13.93 14.80
C GLY A 107 3.53 -13.48 13.87
N TYR A 108 3.00 -14.40 13.05
CA TYR A 108 1.82 -14.13 12.22
C TYR A 108 0.55 -14.00 13.09
N ILE A 109 0.33 -14.94 14.02
CA ILE A 109 -0.80 -14.91 14.96
C ILE A 109 -0.73 -13.68 15.87
N GLU A 110 0.46 -13.28 16.31
CA GLU A 110 0.65 -12.09 17.14
C GLU A 110 0.24 -10.81 16.42
N ARG A 111 0.56 -10.68 15.13
CA ARG A 111 0.08 -9.55 14.30
C ARG A 111 -1.43 -9.54 14.15
N LEU A 112 -2.06 -10.71 14.03
CA LEU A 112 -3.52 -10.81 13.93
C LEU A 112 -4.26 -10.37 15.20
N LYS A 113 -3.63 -10.45 16.39
CA LYS A 113 -4.22 -9.95 17.65
C LYS A 113 -4.61 -8.47 17.57
N ALA A 114 -3.88 -7.68 16.79
CA ALA A 114 -4.16 -6.25 16.63
C ALA A 114 -5.42 -5.96 15.81
N PHE A 115 -5.90 -6.93 15.03
CA PHE A 115 -6.98 -6.73 14.06
C PHE A 115 -8.19 -7.64 14.29
N LEU A 116 -8.02 -8.76 15.00
CA LEU A 116 -9.07 -9.74 15.22
C LEU A 116 -9.58 -9.75 16.67
N PRO A 117 -10.91 -9.80 16.87
CA PRO A 117 -11.50 -10.13 18.16
C PRO A 117 -10.98 -11.48 18.72
N PRO A 118 -10.97 -11.66 20.05
CA PRO A 118 -10.42 -12.87 20.70
C PRO A 118 -11.03 -14.19 20.20
N ASP A 119 -12.32 -14.19 19.90
CA ASP A 119 -13.07 -15.34 19.39
C ASP A 119 -12.67 -15.71 17.95
N GLN A 120 -12.33 -14.73 17.12
CA GLN A 120 -11.84 -14.94 15.76
C GLN A 120 -10.36 -15.35 15.74
N LEU A 121 -9.58 -14.88 16.71
CA LEU A 121 -8.16 -15.23 16.85
C LEU A 121 -7.98 -16.73 17.13
N GLU A 122 -8.78 -17.32 18.03
CA GLU A 122 -8.72 -18.76 18.32
C GLU A 122 -9.13 -19.63 17.12
N ARG A 123 -10.02 -19.12 16.26
CA ARG A 123 -10.33 -19.77 14.98
C ARG A 123 -9.16 -19.65 14.00
N ALA A 124 -8.54 -18.48 13.91
CA ALA A 124 -7.38 -18.25 13.05
C ALA A 124 -6.19 -19.15 13.45
N LYS A 125 -5.88 -19.27 14.75
CA LYS A 125 -4.84 -20.18 15.26
C LYS A 125 -5.06 -21.63 14.81
N ARG A 126 -6.26 -22.16 15.05
CA ARG A 126 -6.61 -23.54 14.66
C ARG A 126 -6.54 -23.76 13.15
N ASN A 127 -6.88 -22.75 12.36
CA ASN A 127 -6.77 -22.85 10.90
C ASN A 127 -5.32 -22.84 10.45
N VAL A 128 -4.49 -22.00 11.06
CA VAL A 128 -3.06 -21.86 10.74
C VAL A 128 -2.28 -23.12 11.11
N GLU A 129 -2.57 -23.76 12.25
CA GLU A 129 -1.98 -25.05 12.63
C GLU A 129 -2.31 -26.19 11.66
N ARG A 130 -3.41 -26.06 10.90
CA ARG A 130 -3.87 -27.05 9.92
C ARG A 130 -3.41 -26.74 8.50
N LEU A 131 -2.73 -25.62 8.27
CA LEU A 131 -2.26 -25.28 6.93
C LEU A 131 -1.09 -26.20 6.54
N PRO A 132 -1.15 -26.85 5.36
CA PRO A 132 -0.06 -27.69 4.88
C PRO A 132 1.15 -26.87 4.35
N VAL A 133 1.06 -25.53 4.41
CA VAL A 133 2.01 -24.59 3.80
C VAL A 133 2.37 -23.48 4.78
N ASN A 134 3.60 -22.99 4.69
CA ASN A 134 4.10 -21.95 5.58
C ASN A 134 3.31 -20.63 5.40
N PRO A 135 2.73 -20.04 6.47
CA PRO A 135 1.99 -18.77 6.41
C PRO A 135 2.80 -17.60 5.81
N LEU A 136 4.13 -17.56 5.98
CA LEU A 136 4.99 -16.57 5.34
C LEU A 136 4.94 -16.67 3.81
N LEU A 137 5.00 -17.89 3.27
CA LEU A 137 4.94 -18.11 1.83
C LEU A 137 3.55 -17.75 1.28
N LEU A 138 2.49 -18.10 2.00
CA LEU A 138 1.13 -17.70 1.65
C LEU A 138 0.96 -16.18 1.65
N GLY A 139 1.45 -15.49 2.68
CA GLY A 139 1.42 -14.03 2.76
C GLY A 139 2.23 -13.37 1.64
N LEU A 140 3.39 -13.91 1.31
CA LEU A 140 4.21 -13.45 0.19
C LEU A 140 3.46 -13.60 -1.15
N LEU A 141 2.90 -14.78 -1.41
CA LEU A 141 2.11 -15.05 -2.62
C LEU A 141 0.89 -14.12 -2.69
N GLN A 142 0.16 -13.95 -1.58
CA GLN A 142 -0.97 -13.04 -1.52
C GLN A 142 -0.54 -11.60 -1.82
N GLY A 143 0.57 -11.12 -1.25
CA GLY A 143 1.13 -9.80 -1.53
C GLY A 143 1.55 -9.64 -2.99
N MET A 144 2.19 -10.66 -3.57
CA MET A 144 2.59 -10.69 -4.98
C MET A 144 1.40 -10.66 -5.94
N ILE A 145 0.24 -11.18 -5.54
CA ILE A 145 -1.00 -11.12 -6.34
C ILE A 145 -1.75 -9.81 -6.08
N ALA A 146 -1.91 -9.40 -4.82
CA ALA A 146 -2.64 -8.20 -4.41
C ALA A 146 -1.97 -6.92 -4.89
N GLY A 147 -0.63 -6.90 -4.93
CA GLY A 147 0.20 -5.80 -5.41
C GLY A 147 -0.19 -5.29 -6.81
N PRO A 148 -0.03 -6.10 -7.87
CA PRO A 148 -0.37 -5.70 -9.23
C PRO A 148 -1.88 -5.64 -9.53
N THR A 149 -2.75 -5.98 -8.56
CA THR A 149 -4.21 -6.00 -8.74
C THR A 149 -4.89 -4.87 -7.98
N VAL A 150 -5.40 -5.15 -6.78
CA VAL A 150 -6.20 -4.19 -6.00
C VAL A 150 -5.34 -3.03 -5.51
N ASN A 151 -4.11 -3.32 -5.06
CA ASN A 151 -3.21 -2.29 -4.56
C ASN A 151 -2.69 -1.39 -5.69
N ALA A 152 -2.57 -1.91 -6.91
CA ALA A 152 -2.14 -1.13 -8.06
C ALA A 152 -3.12 0.01 -8.39
N ALA A 153 -4.42 -0.16 -8.12
CA ALA A 153 -5.40 0.91 -8.32
C ALA A 153 -5.14 2.10 -7.37
N ALA A 154 -4.89 1.83 -6.09
CA ALA A 154 -4.56 2.86 -5.12
C ALA A 154 -3.16 3.46 -5.37
N ALA A 155 -2.17 2.61 -5.62
CA ALA A 155 -0.79 3.04 -5.91
C ALA A 155 -0.69 3.85 -7.21
N PHE A 156 -1.51 3.55 -8.22
CA PHE A 156 -1.58 4.37 -9.43
C PHE A 156 -2.00 5.81 -9.13
N GLY A 157 -2.87 6.01 -8.12
CA GLY A 157 -3.25 7.34 -7.64
C GLY A 157 -2.07 8.15 -7.09
N GLU A 158 -1.12 7.47 -6.45
CA GLU A 158 0.09 8.11 -5.90
C GLU A 158 1.14 8.32 -6.98
N GLU A 159 1.43 7.29 -7.77
CA GLU A 159 2.52 7.29 -8.76
C GLU A 159 2.24 8.16 -10.01
N LEU A 160 0.96 8.44 -10.30
CA LEU A 160 0.60 9.33 -11.42
C LEU A 160 0.85 10.81 -11.09
N GLY A 161 0.85 11.18 -9.80
CA GLY A 161 0.89 12.55 -9.31
C GLY A 161 2.28 13.10 -9.07
#